data_AF-A0A8J8GNZ1-F1
#
_entry.id   AF-A0A8J8GNZ1-F1
#
_cell.length_a   1.000
_cell.length_b   1.000
_cell.length_c   1.000
_cell.angle_alpha   90.00
_cell.angle_beta   90.00
_cell.angle_gamma   90.00
#
_symmetry.space_group_name_H-M   'P 1'
#
loop_
_entity.id
_entity.type
_entity.pdbx_description
1 polymer ?
#
loop_
_entity_poly.entity_id
_entity_poly.type
_entity_poly.pdbx_seq_one_letter_code
_entity_poly.pdbx_strand_id
1 'polypeptide(L)' 'MKNSTDGRLERGLWIVFGGLFAVMAASVYAPVEPIVGVVPLWSTVALLAMVATVVVAAVAGIGYGWPSEGR' A
#
# COMPACT_ATOMS: atom_id res chain seq x y z
N MET A 1 6.06 -23.12 -15.65
CA MET A 1 4.61 -23.09 -15.34
C MET A 1 4.41 -22.18 -14.14
N LYS A 2 3.79 -21.01 -14.30
CA LYS A 2 3.47 -20.10 -13.17
C LYS A 2 2.44 -20.83 -12.30
N ASN A 3 2.75 -21.12 -11.04
CA ASN A 3 1.84 -21.88 -10.19
C ASN A 3 0.57 -21.04 -9.97
N SER A 4 -0.60 -21.68 -9.94
CA SER A 4 -1.89 -20.99 -9.74
C SER A 4 -1.94 -20.17 -8.43
N THR A 5 -1.08 -20.51 -7.46
CA THR A 5 -0.84 -19.78 -6.21
C THR A 5 -0.20 -18.41 -6.43
N ASP A 6 0.77 -18.31 -7.36
CA ASP A 6 1.50 -17.06 -7.64
C ASP A 6 0.55 -15.99 -8.20
N GLY A 7 -0.37 -16.39 -9.09
CA GLY A 7 -1.35 -15.48 -9.69
C GLY A 7 -2.40 -14.94 -8.71
N ARG A 8 -2.78 -15.72 -7.69
CA ARG A 8 -3.67 -15.23 -6.62
C ARG A 8 -2.94 -14.27 -5.69
N LEU A 9 -1.69 -14.57 -5.39
CA LEU A 9 -0.84 -13.77 -4.52
C LEU A 9 -0.50 -12.40 -5.15
N GLU A 10 -0.14 -12.42 -6.43
CA GLU A 10 0.08 -11.24 -7.26
C GLU A 10 -1.17 -10.35 -7.28
N ARG A 11 -2.35 -10.94 -7.54
CA ARG A 11 -3.63 -10.21 -7.44
C ARG A 11 -3.88 -9.63 -6.05
N GLY A 12 -3.57 -10.39 -4.99
CA GLY A 12 -3.71 -9.93 -3.61
C GLY A 12 -2.86 -8.70 -3.32
N LEU A 13 -1.58 -8.72 -3.72
CA LEU A 13 -0.67 -7.57 -3.57
C LEU A 13 -1.15 -6.35 -4.36
N TRP A 14 -1.61 -6.54 -5.59
CA TRP A 14 -2.19 -5.45 -6.39
C TRP A 14 -3.42 -4.83 -5.73
N ILE A 15 -4.30 -5.65 -5.14
CA ILE A 15 -5.47 -5.16 -4.40
C ILE A 15 -5.03 -4.36 -3.17
N VAL A 16 -4.06 -4.86 -2.41
CA VAL A 16 -3.55 -4.18 -1.20
C VAL A 16 -2.88 -2.86 -1.56
N PHE A 17 -1.96 -2.84 -2.53
CA PHE A 17 -1.31 -1.61 -2.98
C PHE A 17 -2.30 -0.62 -3.59
N GLY A 18 -3.25 -1.08 -4.40
CA GLY A 18 -4.30 -0.25 -4.95
C GLY A 18 -5.19 0.36 -3.86
N GLY A 19 -5.53 -0.40 -2.84
CA GLY A 19 -6.29 0.09 -1.68
C GLY A 19 -5.53 1.13 -0.86
N LEU A 20 -4.25 0.87 -0.55
CA LEU A 20 -3.39 1.84 0.14
C LEU A 20 -3.22 3.13 -0.67
N PHE A 21 -3.06 3.01 -1.99
CA PHE A 21 -3.02 4.15 -2.89
C PHE A 21 -4.33 4.93 -2.90
N ALA A 22 -5.48 4.25 -2.98
CA ALA A 22 -6.78 4.90 -2.93
C ALA A 22 -6.99 5.66 -1.61
N VAL A 23 -6.54 5.11 -0.47
CA VAL A 23 -6.56 5.81 0.83
C VAL A 23 -5.70 7.08 0.78
N MET A 24 -4.48 7.00 0.25
CA MET A 24 -3.63 8.20 0.10
C MET A 24 -4.27 9.26 -0.80
N ALA A 25 -4.81 8.86 -1.96
CA ALA A 25 -5.48 9.76 -2.89
C ALA A 25 -6.73 10.40 -2.27
N ALA A 26 -7.53 9.61 -1.53
CA ALA A 26 -8.70 10.11 -0.81
C ALA A 26 -8.30 11.11 0.28
N SER A 27 -7.22 10.86 1.02
CA SER A 27 -6.71 11.79 2.04
C SER A 27 -6.32 13.15 1.46
N VAL A 28 -5.77 13.20 0.24
CA VAL A 28 -5.42 14.47 -0.42
C VAL A 28 -6.64 15.20 -0.95
N TYR A 29 -7.66 14.47 -1.40
CA TYR A 29 -8.89 15.05 -1.96
C TYR A 29 -9.93 15.43 -0.90
N ALA A 30 -9.79 14.93 0.33
CA ALA A 30 -10.76 15.16 1.40
C ALA A 30 -10.92 16.66 1.69
N PRO A 31 -12.15 17.22 1.57
CA PRO A 31 -12.33 18.66 1.40
C PRO A 31 -12.08 19.51 2.66
N VAL A 32 -12.02 18.94 3.87
CA VAL A 32 -11.75 19.67 5.13
C VAL A 32 -11.18 18.71 6.16
N GLU A 33 -10.23 19.18 6.99
CA GLU A 33 -9.76 18.45 8.17
C GLU A 33 -10.89 18.27 9.21
N PRO A 34 -11.33 17.04 9.50
CA PRO A 34 -12.46 16.81 10.40
C PRO A 34 -12.10 17.07 11.86
N ILE A 35 -10.81 17.05 12.21
CA ILE A 35 -10.29 17.38 13.54
C ILE A 35 -9.10 18.31 13.36
N VAL A 36 -9.20 19.53 13.89
CA VAL A 36 -8.10 20.49 13.92
C VAL A 36 -7.29 20.26 15.20
N GLY A 37 -6.27 19.41 15.12
CA GLY A 37 -5.30 19.14 16.18
C GLY A 37 -3.89 19.64 15.84
N VAL A 38 -2.89 19.27 16.65
CA VAL A 38 -1.47 19.61 16.38
C VAL A 38 -0.98 19.01 15.06
N VAL A 39 -1.55 17.85 14.66
CA VAL A 39 -1.21 17.16 13.42
C VAL A 39 -2.48 17.04 12.57
N PRO A 40 -2.44 17.40 11.27
CA PRO A 40 -3.57 17.24 10.37
C PRO A 40 -3.94 15.74 10.21
N LEU A 41 -5.22 15.40 10.32
CA LEU A 41 -5.69 14.01 10.29
C LEU A 41 -5.38 13.38 8.93
N TRP A 42 -5.70 14.07 7.83
CA TRP A 42 -5.56 13.47 6.50
C TRP A 42 -4.10 13.23 6.13
N SER A 43 -3.22 14.15 6.50
CA SER A 43 -1.77 13.97 6.39
C SER A 43 -1.27 12.77 7.20
N THR A 44 -1.83 12.56 8.40
CA THR A 44 -1.51 11.40 9.24
C THR A 44 -1.98 10.09 8.59
N VAL A 45 -3.21 10.06 8.07
CA VAL A 45 -3.76 8.89 7.37
C VAL A 45 -2.91 8.55 6.13
N ALA A 46 -2.54 9.54 5.34
CA ALA A 46 -1.64 9.34 4.20
C ALA A 46 -0.28 8.79 4.63
N LEU A 47 0.32 9.34 5.70
CA LEU A 47 1.58 8.87 6.24
C LEU A 47 1.48 7.41 6.72
N LEU A 48 0.41 7.04 7.43
CA LEU A 48 0.18 5.67 7.87
C LEU A 48 0.03 4.71 6.68
N ALA A 49 -0.66 5.12 5.62
CA ALA A 49 -0.78 4.33 4.40
C ALA A 49 0.57 4.14 3.69
N MET A 50 1.44 5.17 3.68
CA MET A 50 2.81 5.05 3.18
C MET A 50 3.64 4.06 4.00
N VAL A 51 3.58 4.15 5.33
CA VAL A 51 4.28 3.22 6.21
C VAL A 51 3.79 1.78 6.00
N ALA A 52 2.47 1.58 5.92
CA ALA A 52 1.89 0.28 5.64
C ALA A 52 2.34 -0.28 4.27
N THR A 53 2.45 0.59 3.26
CA THR A 53 2.98 0.23 1.93
C THR A 53 4.40 -0.31 2.03
N VAL A 54 5.28 0.35 2.79
CA VAL A 54 6.67 -0.10 3.00
C VAL A 54 6.70 -1.44 3.74
N VAL A 55 5.88 -1.62 4.77
CA VAL A 55 5.80 -2.89 5.51
C VAL A 55 5.33 -4.03 4.61
N VAL A 56 4.26 -3.82 3.84
CA VAL A 56 3.74 -4.82 2.89
C VAL A 56 4.80 -5.16 1.84
N ALA A 57 5.49 -4.16 1.30
CA ALA A 57 6.57 -4.35 0.33
C ALA A 57 7.76 -5.13 0.92
N ALA A 58 8.18 -4.81 2.15
CA ALA A 58 9.25 -5.51 2.84
C ALA A 58 8.89 -6.98 3.14
N VAL A 59 7.69 -7.23 3.67
CA VAL A 59 7.19 -8.59 3.93
C VAL A 59 7.07 -9.37 2.63
N ALA A 60 6.56 -8.74 1.56
CA ALA A 60 6.45 -9.38 0.26
C ALA A 60 7.84 -9.72 -0.32
N GLY A 61 8.81 -8.82 -0.17
CA GLY A 61 10.18 -9.03 -0.60
C GLY A 61 10.89 -10.18 0.14
N ILE A 62 10.69 -10.28 1.46
CA ILE A 62 11.26 -11.36 2.27
C ILE A 62 10.55 -12.70 1.99
N GLY A 63 9.22 -12.69 1.90
CA GLY A 63 8.41 -13.90 1.81
C GLY A 63 8.35 -14.52 0.42
N TYR A 64 8.42 -13.71 -0.64
CA TYR A 64 8.19 -14.17 -2.01
C TYR A 64 9.36 -13.88 -2.96
N GLY A 65 10.33 -13.07 -2.53
CA GLY A 65 11.37 -12.54 -3.40
C GLY A 65 10.82 -11.48 -4.34
N TRP A 66 11.55 -10.39 -4.52
CA TRP A 66 11.25 -9.51 -5.64
C TRP A 66 11.54 -10.26 -6.94
N PRO A 67 10.74 -10.07 -8.00
CA PRO A 67 11.10 -10.59 -9.31
C PRO A 67 12.52 -10.13 -9.63
N SER A 68 13.49 -11.04 -9.59
CA SER A 68 14.84 -10.72 -10.05
C SER A 68 14.70 -10.44 -11.54
N GLU A 69 15.15 -9.27 -11.98
CA GLU A 69 15.19 -8.90 -13.38
C GLU A 69 15.73 -10.09 -14.17
N GLY A 70 14.87 -10.62 -15.05
CA GLY A 70 15.10 -11.87 -15.75
C GLY A 70 16.45 -11.85 -16.45
N ARG A 71 17.26 -12.86 -16.13
CA ARG A 71 18.23 -13.42 -17.07
C ARG A 71 17.67 -14.72 -17.60
#